data_AF-X1MB91-F1
#
_entry.id   AF-X1MB91-F1
#
_cell.length_a   1.000
_cell.length_b   1.000
_cell.length_c   1.000
_cell.angle_alpha   90.00
_cell.angle_beta   90.00
_cell.angle_gamma   90.00
#
_symmetry.space_group_name_H-M   'P 1'
#
loop_
_entity.id
_entity.type
_entity.pdbx_description
1 polymer ?
#
loop_
_entity_poly.entity_id
_entity_poly.type
_entity_poly.pdbx_seq_one_letter_code
_entity_poly.pdbx_strand_id
1 'polypeptide(L)' 'LGREDLIPMILYKAPRLEPPYEVTAEELEEMTDDGLRALLKELRDRQEKPFPWPLVVIGGVAVLGVGAAAIALTAKRE' A
#
# COMPACT_ATOMS: atom_id res chain seq x y z
N LEU A 1 2.94 -16.62 -11.13
CA LEU A 1 3.88 -16.58 -9.99
C LEU A 1 4.04 -18.01 -9.51
N GLY A 2 5.14 -18.62 -9.90
CA GLY A 2 5.56 -19.92 -9.39
C GLY A 2 6.25 -19.76 -8.03
N ARG A 3 6.56 -20.88 -7.38
CA ARG A 3 7.27 -20.90 -6.08
C ARG A 3 8.59 -20.12 -6.15
N GLU A 4 9.30 -20.29 -7.26
CA GLU A 4 10.57 -19.63 -7.60
C GLU A 4 10.49 -18.11 -7.59
N ASP A 5 9.32 -17.52 -7.83
CA ASP A 5 9.10 -16.08 -7.73
C ASP A 5 8.63 -15.66 -6.33
N LEU A 6 7.84 -16.52 -5.68
CA LEU A 6 7.18 -16.22 -4.40
C LEU A 6 8.17 -16.14 -3.25
N ILE A 7 9.09 -17.11 -3.14
CA ILE A 7 10.10 -17.16 -2.07
C ILE A 7 10.97 -15.89 -2.05
N PRO A 8 11.64 -15.48 -3.15
CA PRO A 8 12.46 -14.26 -3.12
C PRO A 8 11.62 -13.00 -2.89
N MET A 9 10.38 -12.94 -3.38
CA MET A 9 9.49 -11.80 -3.08
C MET A 9 9.17 -11.70 -1.58
N ILE A 10 8.92 -12.82 -0.92
CA ILE A 10 8.64 -12.89 0.51
C ILE A 10 9.88 -12.47 1.31
N LEU A 11 11.05 -13.07 1.01
CA LEU A 11 12.33 -12.71 1.65
C LEU A 11 12.67 -11.23 1.47
N TYR A 12 12.30 -10.65 0.33
CA TYR A 12 12.45 -9.22 0.11
C TYR A 12 11.46 -8.38 0.94
N LYS A 13 10.18 -8.76 1.02
CA LYS A 13 9.13 -7.92 1.65
C LYS A 13 9.08 -8.04 3.16
N ALA A 14 9.30 -9.24 3.70
CA ALA A 14 9.21 -9.56 5.12
C ALA A 14 10.03 -8.63 6.04
N PRO A 15 11.34 -8.40 5.81
CA PRO A 15 12.14 -7.53 6.67
C PRO A 15 11.83 -6.03 6.51
N ARG A 16 11.02 -5.65 5.52
CA ARG A 16 10.63 -4.26 5.25
C ARG A 16 9.34 -3.85 5.96
N LEU A 17 8.75 -4.76 6.75
CA LEU A 17 7.60 -4.45 7.59
C LEU A 17 8.04 -3.73 8.88
N GLU A 18 7.09 -3.02 9.49
CA GLU A 18 7.23 -2.45 10.82
C GLU A 18 6.12 -3.03 11.72
N PRO A 19 6.43 -3.92 12.69
CA PRO A 19 7.76 -4.49 12.96
C PRO A 19 8.24 -5.47 11.86
N PRO A 20 9.56 -5.70 11.73
CA PRO A 20 10.11 -6.64 10.74
C PRO A 20 9.55 -8.04 10.93
N TYR A 21 9.21 -8.70 9.83
CA TYR A 21 8.86 -10.12 9.84
C TYR A 21 10.11 -10.93 9.47
N GLU A 22 10.54 -11.82 10.36
CA GLU A 22 11.68 -12.70 10.13
C GLU A 22 11.17 -14.02 9.56
N VAL A 23 11.74 -14.42 8.42
CA VAL A 23 11.46 -15.68 7.76
C VAL A 23 12.67 -16.09 6.93
N THR A 24 13.01 -17.37 6.96
CA THR A 24 14.16 -17.94 6.25
C THR A 24 13.76 -18.59 4.94
N ALA A 25 14.73 -18.87 4.07
CA ALA A 25 14.47 -19.58 2.82
C ALA A 25 14.04 -21.03 3.08
N GLU A 26 14.67 -21.72 4.04
CA GLU A 26 14.30 -23.10 4.39
C GLU A 26 12.85 -23.21 4.83
N GLU A 27 12.37 -22.31 5.70
CA GLU A 27 10.97 -22.29 6.14
C GLU A 27 9.99 -22.11 4.97
N LEU A 28 10.36 -21.32 3.96
CA LEU A 28 9.51 -21.07 2.78
C LEU A 28 9.53 -22.23 1.77
N GLU A 29 10.64 -22.96 1.68
CA GLU A 29 10.72 -24.16 0.85
C GLU A 29 9.82 -25.27 1.38
N GLU A 30 9.71 -25.40 2.70
CA GLU A 30 8.84 -26.37 3.39
C GLU A 30 7.34 -26.00 3.32
N MET A 31 6.98 -24.74 3.04
CA MET A 31 5.58 -24.35 2.89
C MET A 31 4.92 -25.02 1.67
N THR A 32 3.61 -24.90 1.52
CA THR A 32 2.95 -25.23 0.25
C THR A 32 2.89 -23.99 -0.64
N ASP A 33 2.65 -24.18 -1.95
CA ASP A 33 2.46 -23.06 -2.88
C ASP A 33 1.34 -22.11 -2.42
N ASP A 34 0.27 -22.66 -1.88
CA ASP A 34 -0.84 -21.88 -1.33
C ASP A 34 -0.45 -21.16 -0.04
N GLY A 35 0.40 -21.78 0.79
CA GLY A 35 1.01 -21.15 1.95
C GLY A 35 1.86 -19.94 1.57
N LEU A 36 2.68 -20.06 0.53
CA LEU A 36 3.50 -18.94 0.02
C LEU A 36 2.63 -17.79 -0.51
N ARG A 37 1.55 -18.10 -1.24
CA ARG A 37 0.60 -17.08 -1.72
C ARG A 37 -0.11 -16.38 -0.56
N ALA A 38 -0.52 -17.14 0.46
CA ALA A 38 -1.17 -16.61 1.65
C ALA A 38 -0.22 -15.68 2.42
N LEU A 39 1.02 -16.12 2.66
CA LEU A 39 2.03 -15.33 3.34
C LEU A 39 2.35 -14.04 2.58
N LEU A 40 2.51 -14.11 1.25
CA LEU A 40 2.74 -12.92 0.43
C LEU A 40 1.58 -11.93 0.52
N LYS A 41 0.33 -12.42 0.52
CA LYS A 41 -0.86 -11.59 0.69
C LYS A 41 -0.86 -10.91 2.06
N GLU A 42 -0.56 -11.65 3.12
CA GLU A 42 -0.49 -11.11 4.48
C GLU A 42 0.58 -10.02 4.59
N LEU A 43 1.77 -10.24 4.04
CA LEU A 43 2.85 -9.24 4.03
C LEU A 43 2.42 -7.97 3.29
N ARG A 44 1.71 -8.10 2.16
CA ARG A 44 1.16 -6.96 1.43
C ARG A 44 0.12 -6.20 2.26
N ASP A 45 -0.83 -6.93 2.86
CA ASP A 45 -1.90 -6.31 3.65
C ASP A 45 -1.34 -5.57 4.89
N ARG A 46 -0.21 -6.02 5.44
CA ARG A 46 0.54 -5.31 6.50
C ARG A 46 1.31 -4.07 5.98
N GLN A 47 1.76 -4.08 4.72
CA GLN A 47 2.40 -2.91 4.08
C GLN A 47 1.39 -1.81 3.75
N GLU A 48 0.13 -2.17 3.49
CA GLU A 48 -0.97 -1.22 3.29
C GLU A 48 -1.33 -0.55 4.62
N LYS A 49 -0.47 0.36 5.06
CA LYS A 49 -0.76 1.31 6.14
C LYS A 49 -2.08 2.00 5.77
N PRO A 50 -3.10 2.01 6.65
CA PRO A 50 -4.40 2.58 6.32
C PRO A 50 -4.18 4.02 5.83
N PHE A 51 -4.50 4.24 4.55
CA PHE A 51 -4.34 5.54 3.94
C PHE A 51 -5.19 6.53 4.76
N PRO A 52 -4.63 7.67 5.19
CA PRO A 52 -5.40 8.63 5.97
C PRO A 52 -6.36 9.35 5.03
N TRP A 53 -7.47 8.68 4.69
CA TRP A 53 -8.63 9.25 4.03
C TRP A 53 -9.02 10.62 4.60
N PRO A 54 -8.95 10.87 5.93
CA PRO A 54 -9.23 12.20 6.46
C PRO A 54 -8.32 13.30 5.88
N LEU A 55 -7.03 13.03 5.68
CA LEU A 55 -6.08 14.01 5.12
C LEU A 55 -6.32 14.25 3.62
N VAL A 56 -6.70 13.20 2.88
CA VAL A 56 -7.03 13.30 1.45
C VAL A 56 -8.34 14.05 1.25
N VAL A 57 -9.33 13.83 2.12
CA VAL A 57 -10.59 14.58 2.10
C VAL A 57 -10.34 16.05 2.45
N ILE A 58 -9.52 16.35 3.46
CA ILE A 58 -9.17 17.74 3.82
C ILE A 58 -8.41 18.42 2.67
N GLY A 59 -7.42 17.77 2.08
CA GLY A 59 -6.67 18.30 0.93
C GLY A 59 -7.54 18.47 -0.31
N GLY A 60 -8.39 17.49 -0.63
CA GLY A 60 -9.31 17.52 -1.77
C GLY A 60 -10.39 18.60 -1.62
N VAL A 61 -10.99 18.75 -0.44
CA VAL A 61 -11.95 19.81 -0.14
C VAL A 61 -11.28 21.19 -0.16
N ALA A 62 -10.05 21.32 0.35
CA ALA A 62 -9.30 22.57 0.27
C ALA A 62 -8.98 22.96 -1.19
N VAL A 63 -8.58 22.00 -2.03
CA VAL A 63 -8.30 22.24 -3.45
C VAL A 63 -9.58 22.61 -4.22
N LEU A 64 -10.70 21.92 -3.96
CA LEU A 64 -11.99 22.25 -4.59
C LEU A 64 -12.54 23.61 -4.10
N GLY A 65 -12.37 23.94 -2.81
CA GLY A 65 -12.81 25.22 -2.24
C GLY A 65 -12.05 26.43 -2.78
N VAL A 66 -10.74 26.31 -2.98
CA VAL A 66 -9.92 27.37 -3.60
C VAL A 66 -10.18 27.46 -5.11
N GLY A 67 -10.35 26.33 -5.79
CA GLY A 67 -10.66 26.29 -7.23
C GLY A 67 -12.01 26.93 -7.57
N ALA A 68 -13.05 26.67 -6.78
CA ALA A 68 -14.37 27.28 -6.97
C ALA A 68 -14.36 28.80 -6.74
N ALA A 69 -13.64 29.27 -5.72
CA ALA A 69 -13.50 30.70 -5.44
C ALA A 69 -12.76 31.45 -6.56
N ALA A 70 -11.72 30.83 -7.14
CA ALA A 70 -10.97 31.41 -8.26
C ALA A 70 -11.83 31.50 -9.54
N ILE A 71 -12.62 30.46 -9.86
CA ILE A 71 -13.51 30.48 -11.03
C ILE A 71 -14.63 31.53 -10.84
N ALA A 72 -15.21 31.62 -9.64
CA ALA A 72 -16.25 32.59 -9.34
C ALA A 72 -15.76 34.06 -9.40
N LEU A 73 -14.52 34.33 -8.96
CA LEU A 73 -13.93 35.67 -9.04
C LEU A 73 -13.64 36.09 -10.49
N THR A 74 -13.30 35.13 -11.34
CA THR A 74 -13.01 35.39 -12.76
C THR A 74 -14.29 35.61 -13.56
N ALA A 75 -15.37 34.87 -13.25
CA ALA A 75 -16.66 35.02 -13.92
C ALA A 75 -17.43 36.32 -13.58
N LYS A 76 -17.05 37.04 -12.51
CA LYS A 76 -17.74 38.28 -12.09
C LYS A 76 -17.11 39.56 -12.66
N ARG A 77 -16.12 39.45 -13.54
CA ARG A 77 -15.38 40.60 -14.10
C ARG A 77 -15.80 41.00 -15.52
N GLU A 78 -16.85 40.38 -16.05
CA GLU A 78 -17.50 40.77 -17.32
C GLU A 78 -18.85 41.42 -17.07
#